data_AF-A0A254S121-F1
#
_entry.id   AF-A0A254S121-F1
#
_cell.length_a   1.000
_cell.length_b   1.000
_cell.length_c   1.000
_cell.angle_alpha   90.00
_cell.angle_beta   90.00
_cell.angle_gamma   90.00
#
_symmetry.space_group_name_H-M   'P 1'
#
loop_
_entity.id
_entity.type
_entity.pdbx_description
1 polymer ?
#
loop_
_entity_poly.entity_id
_entity_poly.type
_entity_poly.pdbx_seq_one_letter_code
_entity_poly.pdbx_strand_id
1 'polypeptide(L)'
;MAKIGLVSFQNSWNTINNATRWNLFKQIRTFALNNNVTYLLFSGSTLFDKKTQSDKSVEKIVNKVGLFFKKFSIIFEMNNERILKNKVPPYGLYAFEKGKKKLGPVCQLLATSKAPKSLYEELWRQIQSNERTVSLNQKKFLILICGELNILHNCQNDNNRVDGLRYQFGGGSIRSVKYDILFNPTHTPLKAMYGKYKNRLKYMSERADGRMAFLNFNVPREQKNRNAAFIAYKEGKEIVWKNEEREDWSNGWAMRIIEC
;
A
#
# COMPACT_ATOMS: atom_id res chain seq x y z
N MET A 1 10.43 15.58 12.24
CA MET A 1 10.44 14.11 12.17
C MET A 1 9.25 13.65 11.33
N ALA A 2 9.42 12.68 10.44
CA ALA A 2 8.35 12.20 9.57
C ALA A 2 7.41 11.26 10.34
N LYS A 3 6.09 11.44 10.21
CA LYS A 3 5.08 10.56 10.83
C LYS A 3 4.18 9.96 9.76
N ILE A 4 4.11 8.64 9.70
CA ILE A 4 3.37 7.88 8.68
C ILE A 4 2.13 7.27 9.31
N GLY A 5 0.95 7.70 8.88
CA GLY A 5 -0.32 7.06 9.19
C GLY A 5 -0.65 5.96 8.16
N LEU A 6 -0.59 4.70 8.58
CA LEU A 6 -1.11 3.57 7.80
C LEU A 6 -2.61 3.45 8.07
N VAL A 7 -3.45 3.54 7.04
CA VAL A 7 -4.91 3.55 7.17
C VAL A 7 -5.51 2.26 6.63
N SER A 8 -6.36 1.63 7.43
CA SER A 8 -7.14 0.45 7.04
C SER A 8 -8.61 0.63 7.41
N PHE A 9 -9.49 -0.11 6.74
CA PHE A 9 -10.94 -0.04 6.91
C PHE A 9 -11.53 -1.40 7.25
N GLN A 10 -12.63 -1.36 7.99
CA GLN A 10 -13.47 -2.51 8.25
C GLN A 10 -14.45 -2.66 7.08
N ASN A 11 -14.55 -3.87 6.52
CA ASN A 11 -15.27 -4.23 5.30
C ASN A 11 -14.58 -3.88 3.97
N SER A 12 -14.95 -4.63 2.93
CA SER A 12 -14.77 -4.15 1.57
C SER A 12 -15.59 -2.87 1.42
N TRP A 13 -14.94 -1.79 1.03
CA TRP A 13 -15.50 -0.46 0.80
C TRP A 13 -16.74 -0.40 -0.10
N ASN A 14 -17.12 -1.54 -0.68
CA ASN A 14 -18.16 -1.74 -1.67
C ASN A 14 -19.58 -1.58 -1.13
N THR A 15 -19.78 -1.55 0.20
CA THR A 15 -21.12 -1.53 0.80
C THR A 15 -21.53 -0.20 1.43
N ILE A 16 -20.61 0.74 1.65
CA ILE A 16 -20.92 2.06 2.24
C ILE A 16 -21.17 3.11 1.15
N ASN A 17 -22.08 4.07 1.39
CA ASN A 17 -22.36 5.12 0.42
C ASN A 17 -21.28 6.23 0.42
N ASN A 18 -21.29 7.11 -0.59
CA ASN A 18 -20.30 8.19 -0.72
C ASN A 18 -20.31 9.18 0.45
N ALA A 19 -21.47 9.49 1.02
CA ALA A 19 -21.55 10.41 2.17
C ALA A 19 -20.82 9.82 3.38
N THR A 20 -21.05 8.54 3.68
CA THR A 20 -20.34 7.80 4.72
C THR A 20 -18.83 7.80 4.47
N ARG A 21 -18.38 7.52 3.24
CA ARG A 21 -16.95 7.55 2.87
C ARG A 21 -16.31 8.90 3.15
N TRP A 22 -16.94 9.99 2.71
CA TRP A 22 -16.45 11.34 2.95
C TRP A 22 -16.44 11.70 4.44
N ASN A 23 -17.39 11.18 5.22
CA ASN A 23 -17.37 11.34 6.67
C ASN A 23 -16.16 10.62 7.30
N LEU A 24 -15.87 9.38 6.90
CA LEU A 24 -14.69 8.66 7.36
C LEU A 24 -13.40 9.41 7.00
N PHE A 25 -13.32 9.95 5.78
CA PHE A 25 -12.18 10.78 5.38
C PHE A 25 -12.03 12.05 6.23
N LYS A 26 -13.11 12.71 6.62
CA LYS A 26 -13.05 13.84 7.56
C LYS A 26 -12.52 13.42 8.93
N GLN A 27 -12.96 12.28 9.44
CA GLN A 27 -12.47 11.74 10.72
C GLN A 27 -10.98 11.40 10.65
N ILE A 28 -10.55 10.68 9.61
CA ILE A 28 -9.14 10.33 9.35
C ILE A 28 -8.28 11.57 9.23
N ARG A 29 -8.73 12.56 8.45
CA ARG A 29 -8.03 13.85 8.28
C ARG A 29 -7.85 14.57 9.61
N THR A 30 -8.91 14.64 10.42
CA THR A 30 -8.88 15.32 11.73
C THR A 30 -7.92 14.61 12.68
N PHE A 31 -8.01 13.28 12.76
CA PHE A 31 -7.10 12.48 13.59
C PHE A 31 -5.64 12.63 13.14
N ALA A 32 -5.37 12.59 11.84
CA ALA A 32 -4.05 12.78 11.26
C ALA A 32 -3.45 14.16 11.57
N LEU A 33 -4.27 15.23 11.50
CA LEU A 33 -3.85 16.58 11.88
C LEU A 33 -3.49 16.66 13.36
N ASN A 34 -4.34 16.13 14.23
CA ASN A 34 -4.12 16.17 15.69
C ASN A 34 -2.88 15.38 16.12
N ASN A 35 -2.43 14.40 15.32
CA ASN A 35 -1.25 13.59 15.60
C ASN A 35 -0.02 14.00 14.78
N ASN A 36 -0.05 15.16 14.10
CA ASN A 36 1.05 15.67 13.29
C ASN A 36 1.55 14.66 12.23
N VAL A 37 0.64 13.88 11.64
CA VAL A 37 0.94 12.94 10.57
C VAL A 37 1.39 13.72 9.32
N THR A 38 2.45 13.26 8.67
CA THR A 38 2.97 13.86 7.43
C THR A 38 2.62 13.04 6.19
N TYR A 39 2.47 11.71 6.34
CA TYR A 39 2.09 10.80 5.26
C TYR A 39 0.85 10.00 5.61
N LEU A 40 -0.10 9.87 4.68
CA LEU A 40 -1.24 8.96 4.82
C LEU A 40 -1.20 7.89 3.74
N LEU A 41 -0.98 6.64 4.15
CA LEU A 41 -0.88 5.50 3.25
C LEU A 41 -2.08 4.59 3.44
N PHE A 42 -2.96 4.56 2.44
CA PHE A 42 -4.19 3.79 2.49
C PHE A 42 -4.00 2.38 1.92
N SER A 43 -4.62 1.39 2.55
CA SER A 43 -4.65 -0.01 2.08
C SER A 43 -5.24 -0.13 0.68
N GLY A 44 -4.98 -1.25 0.01
CA GLY A 44 -5.48 -1.49 -1.35
C GLY A 44 -7.01 -1.48 -1.43
N SER A 45 -7.54 -1.10 -2.59
CA SER A 45 -8.97 -0.95 -2.88
C SER A 45 -9.66 0.03 -1.92
N THR A 46 -9.02 1.18 -1.68
CA THR A 46 -9.50 2.21 -0.75
C THR A 46 -10.76 2.91 -1.26
N LEU A 47 -10.86 3.17 -2.56
CA LEU A 47 -11.95 3.98 -3.12
C LEU A 47 -12.67 3.20 -4.22
N PHE A 48 -13.89 2.76 -3.92
CA PHE A 48 -14.72 2.04 -4.87
C PHE A 48 -16.03 2.78 -5.05
N ASP A 49 -16.28 3.32 -6.24
CA ASP A 49 -17.62 3.75 -6.62
C ASP A 49 -18.07 2.98 -7.87
N LYS A 50 -18.85 1.91 -7.64
CA LYS A 50 -19.46 1.09 -8.70
C LYS A 50 -20.55 1.83 -9.47
N LYS A 51 -21.12 2.91 -8.93
CA LYS A 51 -22.37 3.50 -9.45
C LYS A 51 -22.19 4.81 -10.21
N THR A 52 -21.04 5.47 -10.14
CA THR A 52 -20.81 6.74 -10.86
C THR A 52 -19.55 6.70 -11.70
N GLN A 53 -19.56 6.13 -12.91
CA GLN A 53 -18.37 6.26 -13.79
C GLN A 53 -18.74 6.57 -15.24
N SER A 54 -18.68 7.86 -15.58
CA SER A 54 -18.16 8.33 -16.87
C SER A 54 -16.68 8.73 -16.69
N ASP A 55 -15.86 8.74 -17.75
CA ASP A 55 -14.40 8.98 -17.65
C ASP A 55 -14.04 10.31 -16.94
N LYS A 56 -14.87 11.35 -17.14
CA LYS A 56 -14.70 12.66 -16.47
C LYS A 56 -14.99 12.64 -14.97
N SER A 57 -15.61 11.60 -14.42
CA SER A 57 -15.96 11.51 -13.00
C SER A 57 -14.82 10.92 -12.15
N VAL A 58 -14.02 10.00 -12.70
CA VAL A 58 -12.93 9.32 -11.98
C VAL A 58 -11.81 10.30 -11.64
N GLU A 59 -11.26 11.00 -12.63
CA GLU A 59 -10.17 11.97 -12.41
C GLU A 59 -10.62 13.13 -11.49
N LYS A 60 -11.89 13.53 -11.57
CA LYS A 60 -12.47 14.51 -10.63
C LYS A 60 -12.45 14.00 -9.20
N ILE A 61 -12.79 12.73 -8.95
CA ILE A 61 -12.75 12.13 -7.62
C ILE A 61 -11.30 12.04 -7.12
N VAL A 62 -10.36 11.56 -7.95
CA VAL A 62 -8.93 11.51 -7.60
C VAL A 62 -8.44 12.88 -7.15
N ASN A 63 -8.69 13.91 -7.97
CA ASN A 63 -8.25 15.27 -7.67
C ASN A 63 -8.97 15.84 -6.45
N LYS A 64 -10.26 15.53 -6.24
CA LYS A 64 -10.99 15.92 -5.03
C LYS A 64 -10.35 15.33 -3.77
N VAL A 65 -9.95 14.06 -3.80
CA VAL A 65 -9.26 13.39 -2.68
C VAL A 65 -7.89 14.01 -2.45
N GLY A 66 -7.10 14.24 -3.51
CA GLY A 66 -5.82 14.92 -3.44
C GLY A 66 -5.92 16.31 -2.79
N LEU A 67 -6.89 17.13 -3.22
CA LEU A 67 -7.15 18.45 -2.66
C LEU A 67 -7.62 18.39 -1.20
N PHE A 68 -8.49 17.43 -0.87
CA PHE A 68 -9.03 17.27 0.48
C PHE A 68 -7.92 16.97 1.51
N PHE A 69 -6.96 16.13 1.13
CA PHE A 69 -5.80 15.77 1.95
C PHE A 69 -4.54 16.59 1.64
N LYS A 70 -4.65 17.78 1.03
CA LYS A 70 -3.49 18.62 0.63
C LYS A 70 -2.48 18.98 1.74
N LYS A 71 -2.82 18.76 3.01
CA LYS A 71 -1.92 18.96 4.16
C LYS A 71 -0.96 17.78 4.39
N PHE A 72 -1.19 16.65 3.71
CA PHE A 72 -0.43 15.42 3.81
C PHE A 72 0.17 15.05 2.44
N SER A 73 1.19 14.22 2.46
CA SER A 73 1.52 13.39 1.30
C SER A 73 0.71 12.10 1.38
N ILE A 74 -0.06 11.77 0.36
CA ILE A 74 -0.98 10.63 0.40
C ILE A 74 -0.65 9.61 -0.69
N ILE A 75 -0.88 8.34 -0.38
CA ILE A 75 -0.92 7.24 -1.36
C ILE A 75 -2.20 6.46 -1.14
N PHE A 76 -3.02 6.32 -2.17
CA PHE A 76 -4.28 5.58 -2.11
C PHE A 76 -4.56 4.88 -3.43
N GLU A 77 -5.45 3.88 -3.38
CA GLU A 77 -5.85 3.13 -4.55
C GLU A 77 -7.36 3.23 -4.78
N MET A 78 -7.74 3.37 -6.05
CA MET A 78 -9.13 3.55 -6.47
C MET A 78 -9.47 2.66 -7.66
N ASN A 79 -10.71 2.19 -7.73
CA ASN A 79 -11.21 1.54 -8.95
C ASN A 79 -11.27 2.55 -10.10
N ASN A 80 -10.71 2.16 -11.23
CA ASN A 80 -10.60 2.88 -12.46
C ASN A 80 -10.89 1.99 -13.70
N GLU A 81 -11.97 1.19 -13.65
CA GLU A 81 -12.46 0.31 -14.73
C GLU A 81 -12.48 0.95 -16.12
N ARG A 82 -12.77 2.25 -16.20
CA ARG A 82 -12.90 2.95 -17.48
C ARG A 82 -11.62 3.55 -18.05
N ILE A 83 -10.60 3.88 -17.26
CA ILE A 83 -9.29 4.29 -17.81
C ILE A 83 -8.42 3.04 -18.04
N LEU A 84 -8.58 2.02 -17.19
CA LEU A 84 -7.78 0.81 -17.22
C LEU A 84 -8.46 -0.32 -17.99
N LYS A 85 -9.23 0.02 -19.04
CA LYS A 85 -9.94 -0.93 -19.90
C LYS A 85 -9.01 -2.10 -20.21
N ASN A 86 -9.44 -3.33 -19.88
CA ASN A 86 -8.71 -4.60 -20.05
C ASN A 86 -7.63 -4.94 -19.00
N LYS A 87 -7.45 -4.16 -17.92
CA LYS A 87 -6.61 -4.55 -16.79
C LYS A 87 -7.45 -5.14 -15.66
N VAL A 88 -6.96 -6.24 -15.10
CA VAL A 88 -7.57 -6.93 -13.96
C VAL A 88 -6.53 -7.00 -12.84
N PRO A 89 -6.84 -6.58 -11.60
CA PRO A 89 -8.01 -5.77 -11.25
C PRO A 89 -7.87 -4.34 -11.79
N PRO A 90 -8.99 -3.65 -12.03
CA PRO A 90 -9.02 -2.31 -12.62
C PRO A 90 -8.67 -1.20 -11.61
N TYR A 91 -7.71 -1.43 -10.73
CA TYR A 91 -7.31 -0.45 -9.73
C TYR A 91 -6.14 0.41 -10.21
N GLY A 92 -6.25 1.71 -9.96
CA GLY A 92 -5.16 2.66 -10.09
C GLY A 92 -4.71 3.14 -8.72
N LEU A 93 -3.43 2.99 -8.43
CA LEU A 93 -2.78 3.65 -7.30
C LEU A 93 -2.31 5.05 -7.71
N TYR A 94 -2.52 6.00 -6.80
CA TYR A 94 -2.18 7.40 -6.98
C TYR A 94 -1.41 7.91 -5.77
N ALA A 95 -0.47 8.82 -6.02
CA ALA A 95 0.22 9.58 -4.98
C ALA A 95 0.05 11.07 -5.19
N PHE A 96 -0.19 11.80 -4.09
CA PHE A 96 -0.33 13.26 -4.10
C PHE A 96 0.50 13.90 -3.00
N GLU A 97 0.94 15.12 -3.24
CA GLU A 97 1.62 15.97 -2.26
C GLU A 97 1.14 17.41 -2.46
N LYS A 98 0.77 18.08 -1.37
CA LYS A 98 0.27 19.47 -1.42
C LYS A 98 -0.90 19.64 -2.42
N GLY A 99 -1.72 18.60 -2.57
CA GLY A 99 -2.86 18.56 -3.49
C GLY A 99 -2.49 18.35 -4.97
N LYS A 100 -1.20 18.17 -5.30
CA LYS A 100 -0.74 17.90 -6.68
C LYS A 100 -0.45 16.41 -6.87
N LYS A 101 -0.91 15.84 -7.98
CA LYS A 101 -0.62 14.45 -8.37
C LYS A 101 0.88 14.31 -8.65
N LYS A 102 1.51 13.30 -8.05
CA LYS A 102 2.94 12.98 -8.21
C LYS A 102 3.16 11.66 -8.93
N LEU A 103 2.22 10.73 -8.78
CA LEU A 103 2.23 9.41 -9.42
C LEU A 103 0.78 8.98 -9.69
N GLY A 104 0.58 8.24 -10.78
CA GLY A 104 -0.65 7.49 -11.04
C GLY A 104 -1.31 7.79 -12.39
N PRO A 105 -2.14 6.86 -12.91
CA PRO A 105 -2.46 5.57 -12.29
C PRO A 105 -1.33 4.55 -12.42
N VAL A 106 -0.94 3.92 -11.31
CA VAL A 106 -0.09 2.72 -11.31
C VAL A 106 -0.98 1.51 -11.09
N CYS A 107 -0.90 0.55 -12.01
CA CYS A 107 -1.74 -0.64 -11.97
C CYS A 107 -1.00 -1.80 -11.35
N GLN A 108 -1.71 -2.63 -10.61
CA GLN A 108 -1.20 -3.93 -10.21
C GLN A 108 -0.89 -4.78 -11.47
N LEU A 109 0.30 -5.35 -11.52
CA LEU A 109 0.59 -6.52 -12.33
C LEU A 109 0.23 -7.75 -11.52
N LEU A 110 -0.58 -8.65 -12.08
CA LEU A 110 -1.03 -9.89 -11.43
C LEU A 110 0.10 -10.93 -11.29
N ALA A 111 1.26 -10.51 -10.79
CA ALA A 111 2.40 -11.33 -10.42
C ALA A 111 2.10 -12.19 -9.17
N THR A 112 1.05 -13.01 -9.24
CA THR A 112 0.70 -13.99 -8.21
C THR A 112 1.67 -15.17 -8.25
N SER A 113 1.66 -16.03 -7.22
CA SER A 113 2.56 -17.18 -7.15
C SER A 113 2.55 -18.13 -8.37
N LYS A 114 1.49 -18.11 -9.19
CA LYS A 114 1.32 -18.91 -10.43
C LYS A 114 1.37 -18.06 -11.70
N ALA A 115 1.75 -16.79 -11.60
CA ALA A 115 1.83 -15.88 -12.74
C ALA A 115 2.95 -16.30 -13.71
N PRO A 116 2.76 -16.07 -15.01
CA PRO A 116 3.82 -16.29 -16.00
C PRO A 116 5.04 -15.41 -15.70
N LYS A 117 6.23 -15.92 -16.02
CA LYS A 117 7.52 -15.23 -15.83
C LYS A 117 7.53 -13.81 -16.42
N SER A 118 6.89 -13.62 -17.58
CA SER A 118 6.81 -12.33 -18.28
C SER A 118 6.20 -11.20 -17.45
N LEU A 119 5.25 -11.50 -16.55
CA LEU A 119 4.68 -10.47 -15.65
C LEU A 119 5.69 -10.02 -14.59
N TYR A 120 6.57 -10.91 -14.15
CA TYR A 120 7.64 -10.57 -13.22
C TYR A 120 8.78 -9.81 -13.92
N GLU A 121 9.11 -10.16 -15.17
CA GLU A 121 10.05 -9.41 -16.01
C GLU A 121 9.57 -7.97 -16.21
N GLU A 122 8.29 -7.80 -16.53
CA GLU A 122 7.66 -6.49 -16.70
C GLU A 122 7.64 -5.71 -15.38
N LEU A 123 7.28 -6.34 -14.26
CA LEU A 123 7.35 -5.69 -12.95
C LEU A 123 8.77 -5.24 -12.61
N TRP A 124 9.77 -6.09 -12.87
CA TRP A 124 11.17 -5.75 -12.65
C TRP A 124 11.62 -4.58 -13.52
N ARG A 125 11.26 -4.58 -14.82
CA ARG A 125 11.52 -3.46 -15.73
C ARG A 125 10.94 -2.15 -15.20
N GLN A 126 9.69 -2.17 -14.73
CA GLN A 126 9.02 -0.99 -14.15
C GLN A 126 9.66 -0.52 -12.83
N ILE A 127 10.23 -1.43 -12.03
CA ILE A 127 11.01 -1.06 -10.84
C ILE A 127 12.31 -0.35 -11.25
N GLN A 128 13.04 -0.91 -12.22
CA GLN A 128 14.30 -0.36 -12.71
C GLN A 128 14.13 1.00 -13.40
N SER A 129 13.04 1.20 -14.15
CA SER A 129 12.71 2.48 -14.79
C SER A 129 12.11 3.52 -13.83
N ASN A 130 12.04 3.23 -12.52
CA ASN A 130 11.42 4.07 -11.49
C ASN A 130 9.90 4.28 -11.63
N GLU A 131 9.21 3.59 -12.54
CA GLU A 131 7.74 3.62 -12.70
C GLU A 131 7.01 3.13 -11.42
N ARG A 132 7.69 2.33 -10.59
CA ARG A 132 7.21 1.87 -9.28
C ARG A 132 7.66 2.72 -8.09
N THR A 133 8.25 3.89 -8.32
CA THR A 133 8.73 4.76 -7.24
C THR A 133 8.16 6.17 -7.30
N VAL A 134 8.03 6.82 -6.14
CA VAL A 134 7.62 8.22 -6.03
C VAL A 134 8.33 8.91 -4.87
N SER A 135 8.77 10.15 -5.07
CA SER A 135 9.35 10.97 -4.01
C SER A 135 8.28 11.89 -3.41
N LEU A 136 8.10 11.84 -2.09
CA LEU A 136 7.15 12.63 -1.31
C LEU A 136 7.84 13.16 -0.04
N ASN A 137 7.84 14.48 0.17
CA ASN A 137 8.45 15.17 1.32
C ASN A 137 9.83 14.56 1.70
N GLN A 138 10.77 14.52 0.75
CA GLN A 138 12.13 13.98 0.92
C GLN A 138 12.26 12.46 1.11
N LYS A 139 11.17 11.70 1.11
CA LYS A 139 11.19 10.23 1.16
C LYS A 139 10.85 9.64 -0.20
N LYS A 140 11.64 8.67 -0.67
CA LYS A 140 11.39 7.89 -1.87
C LYS A 140 10.67 6.59 -1.50
N PHE A 141 9.47 6.42 -2.02
CA PHE A 141 8.63 5.24 -1.84
C PHE A 141 8.85 4.28 -3.01
N LEU A 142 9.06 2.99 -2.72
CA LEU A 142 8.89 1.89 -3.66
C LEU A 142 7.52 1.26 -3.42
N ILE A 143 6.70 1.18 -4.47
CA ILE A 143 5.32 0.70 -4.39
C ILE A 143 5.23 -0.65 -5.09
N LEU A 144 4.85 -1.68 -4.34
CA LEU A 144 4.48 -2.99 -4.87
C LEU A 144 3.04 -3.24 -4.45
N ILE A 145 2.11 -3.46 -5.36
CA ILE A 145 0.68 -3.56 -5.05
C ILE A 145 0.31 -5.03 -4.79
N CYS A 146 -0.28 -5.29 -3.62
CA CYS A 146 -0.84 -6.60 -3.26
C CYS A 146 0.15 -7.75 -3.53
N GLY A 147 -0.20 -8.64 -4.48
CA GLY A 147 0.60 -9.81 -4.84
C GLY A 147 1.96 -9.53 -5.48
N GLU A 148 2.28 -8.30 -5.87
CA GLU A 148 3.56 -7.96 -6.52
C GLU A 148 4.79 -8.27 -5.64
N LEU A 149 4.64 -8.36 -4.31
CA LEU A 149 5.70 -8.85 -3.42
C LEU A 149 6.16 -10.29 -3.74
N ASN A 150 5.39 -11.08 -4.49
CA ASN A 150 5.82 -12.40 -4.95
C ASN A 150 6.97 -12.34 -5.96
N ILE A 151 7.37 -11.15 -6.44
CA ILE A 151 8.64 -10.98 -7.17
C ILE A 151 9.83 -11.47 -6.33
N LEU A 152 9.67 -11.53 -5.00
CA LEU A 152 10.60 -12.19 -4.10
C LEU A 152 10.27 -13.67 -3.92
N HIS A 153 11.29 -14.51 -3.95
CA HIS A 153 11.17 -15.93 -3.71
C HIS A 153 11.28 -16.24 -2.22
N ASN A 154 10.55 -17.27 -1.78
CA ASN A 154 10.69 -17.82 -0.44
C ASN A 154 11.10 -19.29 -0.57
N CYS A 155 12.21 -19.68 0.04
CA CYS A 155 12.60 -21.06 0.21
C CYS A 155 11.68 -21.71 1.26
N GLN A 156 10.65 -22.42 0.83
CA GLN A 156 9.63 -22.95 1.76
C GLN A 156 10.21 -23.95 2.77
N ASN A 157 11.17 -24.77 2.35
CA ASN A 157 11.83 -25.77 3.18
C ASN A 157 12.82 -25.15 4.20
N ASP A 158 13.06 -23.84 4.11
CA ASP A 158 13.98 -23.10 4.97
C ASP A 158 13.22 -21.95 5.65
N ASN A 159 12.17 -22.31 6.41
CA ASN A 159 11.35 -21.37 7.18
C ASN A 159 10.83 -20.16 6.37
N ASN A 160 10.58 -20.36 5.07
CA ASN A 160 10.22 -19.30 4.11
C ASN A 160 11.26 -18.16 4.02
N ARG A 161 12.56 -18.44 4.19
CA ARG A 161 13.65 -17.47 3.97
C ARG A 161 13.56 -16.89 2.56
N VAL A 162 13.86 -15.61 2.42
CA VAL A 162 13.94 -14.94 1.11
C VAL A 162 15.38 -14.98 0.62
N ASP A 163 15.60 -15.58 -0.54
CA ASP A 163 16.90 -15.76 -1.19
C ASP A 163 17.14 -14.77 -2.35
N GLY A 164 16.11 -14.02 -2.76
CA GLY A 164 16.24 -12.96 -3.75
C GLY A 164 15.01 -12.82 -4.63
N LEU A 165 15.25 -12.44 -5.90
CA LEU A 165 14.22 -12.37 -6.93
C LEU A 165 13.79 -13.79 -7.33
N ARG A 166 12.49 -13.96 -7.58
CA ARG A 166 11.90 -15.24 -8.04
C ARG A 166 12.47 -15.76 -9.33
N TYR A 167 12.85 -14.86 -10.22
CA TYR A 167 13.65 -15.21 -11.37
C TYR A 167 14.76 -14.17 -11.50
N GLN A 168 15.89 -14.59 -12.06
CA GLN A 168 16.96 -13.66 -12.40
C GLN A 168 16.59 -12.94 -13.69
N PHE A 169 16.49 -11.62 -13.61
CA PHE A 169 16.15 -10.74 -14.73
C PHE A 169 17.32 -9.78 -14.96
N GLY A 170 18.26 -10.16 -15.81
CA GLY A 170 19.40 -9.32 -16.20
C GLY A 170 20.12 -8.68 -15.00
N GLY A 171 21.00 -9.44 -14.33
CA GLY A 171 21.97 -8.95 -13.33
C GLY A 171 21.45 -7.91 -12.33
N GLY A 172 21.07 -8.33 -11.11
CA GLY A 172 20.76 -7.38 -10.05
C GLY A 172 20.00 -7.96 -8.88
N SER A 173 19.85 -7.17 -7.83
CA SER A 173 19.06 -7.50 -6.65
C SER A 173 18.04 -6.41 -6.40
N ILE A 174 16.83 -6.75 -5.98
CA ILE A 174 15.83 -5.73 -5.57
C ILE A 174 16.37 -4.79 -4.47
N ARG A 175 17.36 -5.25 -3.69
CA ARG A 175 18.00 -4.45 -2.64
C ARG A 175 18.88 -3.31 -3.20
N SER A 176 19.25 -3.34 -4.48
CA SER A 176 19.97 -2.24 -5.13
C SER A 176 19.06 -1.07 -5.50
N VAL A 177 17.74 -1.29 -5.53
CA VAL A 177 16.76 -0.22 -5.79
C VAL A 177 16.85 0.80 -4.66
N LYS A 178 17.01 2.08 -5.04
CA LYS A 178 17.06 3.20 -4.10
C LYS A 178 15.64 3.57 -3.68
N TYR A 179 15.31 3.34 -2.41
CA TYR A 179 14.08 3.78 -1.74
C TYR A 179 14.35 3.93 -0.23
N ASP A 180 13.55 4.75 0.44
CA ASP A 180 13.51 4.86 1.90
C ASP A 180 12.44 3.94 2.49
N ILE A 181 11.30 3.85 1.80
CA ILE A 181 10.11 3.13 2.26
C ILE A 181 9.61 2.22 1.15
N LEU A 182 9.44 0.94 1.43
CA LEU A 182 8.61 0.06 0.62
C LEU A 182 7.17 0.10 1.17
N PHE A 183 6.20 0.37 0.29
CA PHE A 183 4.79 0.35 0.62
C PHE A 183 4.04 -0.69 -0.20
N ASN A 184 3.34 -1.60 0.48
CA ASN A 184 2.52 -2.64 -0.12
C ASN A 184 1.04 -2.51 0.28
N PRO A 185 0.23 -1.74 -0.48
CA PRO A 185 -1.22 -1.71 -0.29
C PRO A 185 -1.80 -3.03 -0.78
N THR A 186 -2.45 -3.77 0.13
CA THR A 186 -2.95 -5.13 -0.13
C THR A 186 -4.47 -5.19 -0.16
N HIS A 187 -5.03 -5.93 -1.13
CA HIS A 187 -6.47 -6.13 -1.28
C HIS A 187 -7.01 -7.30 -0.46
N THR A 188 -6.17 -8.30 -0.20
CA THR A 188 -6.59 -9.59 0.36
C THR A 188 -6.09 -9.78 1.79
N PRO A 189 -6.95 -10.21 2.73
CA PRO A 189 -6.51 -10.60 4.06
C PRO A 189 -5.48 -11.74 3.99
N LEU A 190 -4.39 -11.62 4.75
CA LEU A 190 -3.21 -12.47 4.60
C LEU A 190 -3.29 -13.88 5.21
N LYS A 191 -4.48 -14.39 5.58
CA LYS A 191 -4.70 -15.60 6.41
C LYS A 191 -3.64 -16.70 6.25
N ALA A 192 -3.52 -17.31 5.07
CA ALA A 192 -2.59 -18.42 4.83
C ALA A 192 -1.18 -17.98 4.35
N MET A 193 -0.99 -16.71 3.99
CA MET A 193 0.26 -16.20 3.41
C MET A 193 1.05 -15.30 4.36
N TYR A 194 0.55 -15.06 5.57
CA TYR A 194 1.08 -14.09 6.53
C TYR A 194 2.60 -14.24 6.76
N GLY A 195 3.08 -15.47 7.02
CA GLY A 195 4.51 -15.74 7.23
C GLY A 195 5.39 -15.40 6.01
N LYS A 196 4.91 -15.69 4.79
CA LYS A 196 5.65 -15.37 3.55
C LYS A 196 5.79 -13.86 3.37
N TYR A 197 4.72 -13.11 3.58
CA TYR A 197 4.74 -11.65 3.48
C TYR A 197 5.62 -11.01 4.56
N LYS A 198 5.58 -11.50 5.80
CA LYS A 198 6.48 -11.03 6.88
C LYS A 198 7.94 -11.18 6.50
N ASN A 199 8.36 -12.35 6.02
CA ASN A 199 9.75 -12.57 5.63
C ASN A 199 10.18 -11.71 4.42
N ARG A 200 9.27 -11.43 3.49
CA ARG A 200 9.53 -10.51 2.37
C ARG A 200 9.70 -9.06 2.83
N LEU A 201 8.82 -8.57 3.69
CA LEU A 201 8.95 -7.22 4.25
C LEU A 201 10.20 -7.09 5.09
N LYS A 202 10.49 -8.10 5.93
CA LYS A 202 11.73 -8.20 6.69
C LYS A 202 12.94 -8.08 5.75
N TYR A 203 13.03 -8.95 4.74
CA TYR A 203 14.10 -8.94 3.75
C TYR A 203 14.27 -7.59 3.04
N MET A 204 13.17 -6.89 2.74
CA MET A 204 13.20 -5.56 2.10
C MET A 204 13.62 -4.44 3.04
N SER A 205 13.48 -4.63 4.36
CA SER A 205 13.90 -3.66 5.38
C SER A 205 15.29 -3.95 5.96
N GLU A 206 15.85 -5.15 5.77
CA GLU A 206 17.15 -5.61 6.30
C GLU A 206 18.33 -4.88 5.64
N ARG A 207 18.46 -3.58 5.90
CA ARG A 207 19.61 -2.74 5.58
C ARG A 207 19.80 -1.74 6.70
N ALA A 208 21.05 -1.46 7.06
CA ALA A 208 21.41 -0.52 8.13
C ALA A 208 21.21 0.96 7.74
N ASP A 209 20.62 1.25 6.57
CA ASP A 209 20.33 2.59 6.07
C ASP A 209 18.95 3.11 6.53
N GLY A 210 18.33 2.47 7.53
CA GLY A 210 17.08 2.91 8.14
C GLY A 210 15.83 2.64 7.29
N ARG A 211 15.93 1.80 6.24
CA ARG A 211 14.80 1.46 5.37
C ARG A 211 13.64 0.83 6.14
N MET A 212 12.44 1.19 5.68
CA MET A 212 11.20 0.67 6.23
C MET A 212 10.40 -0.07 5.18
N ALA A 213 9.63 -1.07 5.59
CA ALA A 213 8.74 -1.82 4.72
C ALA A 213 7.38 -1.98 5.39
N PHE A 214 6.32 -1.56 4.69
CA PHE A 214 4.95 -1.56 5.19
C PHE A 214 4.04 -2.38 4.30
N LEU A 215 3.09 -3.05 4.94
CA LEU A 215 1.95 -3.66 4.31
C LEU A 215 0.71 -3.36 5.14
N ASN A 216 -0.37 -2.96 4.46
CA ASN A 216 -1.68 -2.88 5.08
C ASN A 216 -2.81 -3.35 4.15
N PHE A 217 -3.85 -3.92 4.74
CA PHE A 217 -5.04 -4.40 4.04
C PHE A 217 -6.33 -4.08 4.80
N ASN A 218 -7.46 -4.03 4.09
CA ASN A 218 -8.79 -3.88 4.69
C ASN A 218 -9.26 -5.15 5.39
N VAL A 219 -9.85 -5.00 6.58
CA VAL A 219 -10.18 -6.13 7.46
C VAL A 219 -11.66 -6.51 7.31
N PRO A 220 -12.00 -7.80 7.09
CA PRO A 220 -13.37 -8.27 7.12
C PRO A 220 -14.00 -8.11 8.52
N ARG A 221 -15.32 -7.86 8.61
CA ARG A 221 -16.01 -7.56 9.88
C ARG A 221 -15.80 -8.65 10.93
N GLU A 222 -15.83 -9.89 10.48
CA GLU A 222 -15.76 -11.13 11.24
C GLU A 222 -14.34 -11.50 11.70
N GLN A 223 -13.30 -10.78 11.27
CA GLN A 223 -11.94 -11.07 11.70
C GLN A 223 -11.70 -10.61 13.15
N LYS A 224 -11.45 -11.58 14.05
CA LYS A 224 -11.21 -11.34 15.48
C LYS A 224 -9.88 -10.62 15.75
N ASN A 225 -8.80 -10.99 15.06
CA ASN A 225 -7.50 -10.32 15.18
C ASN A 225 -7.32 -9.30 14.06
N ARG A 226 -7.62 -8.04 14.35
CA ARG A 226 -7.52 -6.91 13.41
C ARG A 226 -6.13 -6.28 13.38
N ASN A 227 -5.26 -6.60 14.32
CA ASN A 227 -3.87 -6.11 14.35
C ASN A 227 -3.01 -6.68 13.23
N ALA A 228 -3.39 -7.84 12.69
CA ALA A 228 -2.77 -8.40 11.50
C ALA A 228 -2.90 -7.50 10.25
N ALA A 229 -3.78 -6.48 10.26
CA ALA A 229 -4.00 -5.56 9.15
C ALA A 229 -2.82 -4.65 8.85
N PHE A 230 -1.89 -4.50 9.80
CA PHE A 230 -0.74 -3.61 9.68
C PHE A 230 0.52 -4.42 9.99
N ILE A 231 1.40 -4.53 8.99
CA ILE A 231 2.72 -5.13 9.16
C ILE A 231 3.74 -4.08 8.78
N ALA A 232 4.69 -3.82 9.68
CA ALA A 232 5.73 -2.86 9.46
C ALA A 232 7.07 -3.40 9.96
N TYR A 233 8.11 -3.14 9.18
CA TYR A 233 9.48 -3.47 9.53
C TYR A 233 10.40 -2.26 9.35
N LYS A 234 11.42 -2.16 10.20
CA LYS A 234 12.55 -1.24 10.06
C LYS A 234 13.83 -2.00 10.38
N GLU A 235 14.82 -1.92 9.49
CA GLU A 235 16.13 -2.57 9.70
C GLU A 235 16.03 -4.08 10.00
N GLY A 236 15.08 -4.78 9.37
CA GLY A 236 14.85 -6.22 9.57
C GLY A 236 14.13 -6.59 10.88
N LYS A 237 13.72 -5.61 11.69
CA LYS A 237 12.95 -5.82 12.92
C LYS A 237 11.50 -5.44 12.70
N GLU A 238 10.58 -6.28 13.17
CA GLU A 238 9.16 -5.98 13.14
C GLU A 238 8.86 -4.86 14.13
N ILE A 239 8.08 -3.88 13.69
CA ILE A 239 7.57 -2.83 14.56
C ILE A 239 6.39 -3.42 15.32
N VAL A 240 6.57 -3.63 16.61
CA VAL A 240 5.53 -4.14 17.50
C VAL A 240 4.65 -2.97 17.94
N TRP A 241 3.39 -3.01 17.54
CA TRP A 241 2.40 -2.01 17.91
C TRP A 241 2.11 -2.09 19.41
N LYS A 242 2.24 -0.97 20.12
CA LYS A 242 1.68 -0.86 21.48
C LYS A 242 0.15 -0.75 21.34
N ASN A 243 -0.60 -1.40 22.24
CA ASN A 243 -2.07 -1.46 22.22
C ASN A 243 -2.78 -0.07 22.28
N GLU A 244 -2.03 1.02 22.44
CA GLU A 244 -2.52 2.38 22.68
C GLU A 244 -2.65 3.26 21.40
N GLU A 245 -2.16 2.82 20.24
CA GLU A 245 -2.40 3.55 18.98
C GLU A 245 -3.80 3.23 18.44
N ARG A 246 -4.75 4.16 18.59
CA ARG A 246 -6.18 4.08 18.17
C ARG A 246 -6.56 2.82 17.38
N GLU A 247 -6.80 1.72 18.10
CA GLU A 247 -7.48 0.52 17.61
C GLU A 247 -9.01 0.72 17.58
N ASP A 248 -9.46 1.95 17.31
CA ASP A 248 -10.87 2.29 17.40
C ASP A 248 -11.61 1.92 16.11
N TRP A 249 -11.67 0.62 15.87
CA TRP A 249 -12.48 0.04 14.81
C TRP A 249 -13.98 0.29 14.99
N SER A 250 -14.43 0.90 16.10
CA SER A 250 -15.85 1.24 16.30
C SER A 250 -16.39 2.15 15.19
N ASN A 251 -15.51 2.97 14.61
CA ASN A 251 -15.84 3.88 13.52
C ASN A 251 -15.64 3.26 12.12
N GLY A 252 -15.34 1.95 12.04
CA GLY A 252 -15.16 1.24 10.77
C GLY A 252 -13.83 1.50 10.06
N TRP A 253 -12.86 2.13 10.73
CA TRP A 253 -11.49 2.34 10.23
C TRP A 253 -10.49 2.32 11.38
N ALA A 254 -9.22 2.12 11.06
CA ALA A 254 -8.11 2.21 12.00
C ALA A 254 -6.90 2.88 11.34
N MET A 255 -6.07 3.52 12.15
CA MET A 255 -4.79 4.09 11.71
C MET A 255 -3.69 3.76 12.72
N ARG A 256 -2.56 3.26 12.22
CA ARG A 256 -1.31 3.14 12.99
C ARG A 256 -0.34 4.23 12.58
N ILE A 257 0.35 4.84 13.55
CA ILE A 257 1.26 5.97 13.29
C ILE A 257 2.68 5.53 13.59
N ILE A 258 3.55 5.63 12.60
CA ILE A 258 4.97 5.29 12.73
C ILE A 258 5.81 6.54 12.61
N GLU A 259 6.74 6.73 13.54
CA GLU A 259 7.76 7.76 13.45
C GLU A 259 8.99 7.22 12.70
N CYS A 260 9.45 7.98 11.69
CA CYS A 260 10.55 7.58 10.80
C CYS A 260 11.85 8.26 11.18
#